data_AF-A0A4P6UTL7-F1
#
_entry.id   AF-A0A4P6UTL7-F1
#
_cell.length_a   1.000
_cell.length_b   1.000
_cell.length_c   1.000
_cell.angle_alpha   90.00
_cell.angle_beta   90.00
_cell.angle_gamma   90.00
#
_symmetry.space_group_name_H-M   'P 1'
#
loop_
_entity.id
_entity.type
_entity.pdbx_description
1 polymer ?
#
loop_
_entity_poly.entity_id
_entity_poly.type
_entity_poly.pdbx_seq_one_letter_code
_entity_poly.pdbx_strand_id
1 'polypeptide(L)'
;MEIKLNSKMILEKEFKRQMKGYNIDEVDEFLDIIMEDYDNFNKIIKELQEENARLKKELEAAKKQQSPQFAGNTNFDILKRLSNLEKHVFGNKLYD
;
A
#
# COMPACT_ATOMS: atom_id res chain seq x y z
N MET A 1 -18.59 -3.73 -3.48
CA MET A 1 -19.19 -4.16 -4.77
C MET A 1 -18.96 -5.65 -4.88
N GLU A 2 -20.00 -6.41 -5.18
CA GLU A 2 -19.93 -7.88 -5.30
C GLU A 2 -19.86 -8.25 -6.78
N ILE A 3 -18.78 -8.94 -7.17
CA ILE A 3 -18.59 -9.42 -8.54
C ILE A 3 -19.32 -10.77 -8.67
N LYS A 4 -20.26 -10.86 -9.61
CA LYS A 4 -21.17 -12.01 -9.77
C LYS A 4 -20.64 -13.11 -10.70
N LEU A 5 -19.66 -12.78 -11.55
CA LEU A 5 -19.14 -13.66 -12.59
C LEU A 5 -17.61 -13.68 -12.54
N ASN A 6 -17.02 -14.79 -12.97
CA ASN A 6 -15.60 -14.90 -13.25
C ASN A 6 -15.41 -15.67 -14.57
N SER A 7 -14.19 -15.62 -15.11
CA SER A 7 -13.82 -16.23 -16.39
C SER A 7 -14.24 -17.70 -16.48
N LYS A 8 -14.03 -18.47 -15.41
CA LYS A 8 -14.44 -19.87 -15.34
C LYS A 8 -15.96 -20.05 -15.41
N MET A 9 -16.72 -19.23 -14.69
CA MET A 9 -18.19 -19.28 -14.71
C MET A 9 -18.77 -18.90 -16.07
N ILE A 10 -18.08 -18.03 -16.82
CA ILE A 10 -18.45 -17.65 -18.19
C ILE A 10 -18.19 -18.82 -19.14
N LEU A 11 -17.02 -19.46 -19.05
CA LEU A 11 -16.65 -20.62 -19.85
C LEU A 11 -17.59 -21.82 -19.64
N GLU A 12 -17.96 -22.11 -18.39
CA GLU A 12 -18.83 -23.23 -18.03
C GLU A 12 -20.32 -22.92 -18.24
N LYS A 13 -20.66 -21.74 -18.78
CA LYS A 13 -22.05 -21.30 -18.91
C LYS A 13 -22.73 -21.93 -20.12
N GLU A 14 -23.67 -22.82 -19.86
CA GLU A 14 -24.57 -23.32 -20.90
C GLU A 14 -25.87 -22.49 -21.00
N PHE A 15 -26.23 -22.13 -22.23
CA PHE A 15 -27.49 -21.44 -22.56
C PHE A 15 -28.52 -22.42 -23.15
N LYS A 16 -29.78 -22.26 -22.76
CA LYS A 16 -30.88 -23.04 -23.34
C LYS A 16 -31.13 -22.59 -24.78
N ARG A 17 -31.22 -23.55 -25.69
CA ARG A 17 -31.53 -23.29 -27.10
C ARG A 17 -33.04 -23.12 -27.30
N GLN A 18 -33.44 -22.13 -28.08
CA GLN A 18 -34.83 -21.89 -28.50
C GLN A 18 -34.89 -21.75 -30.02
N MET A 19 -36.06 -22.03 -30.62
CA MET A 19 -36.23 -22.01 -32.09
C MET A 19 -35.86 -20.67 -32.74
N LYS A 20 -35.99 -19.57 -31.99
CA LYS A 20 -35.43 -18.26 -32.34
C LYS A 20 -34.48 -17.87 -31.21
N GLY A 21 -33.24 -17.57 -31.56
CA GLY A 21 -32.20 -17.18 -30.62
C GLY A 21 -31.03 -16.55 -31.37
N TYR A 22 -30.04 -16.11 -30.60
CA TYR A 22 -28.77 -15.64 -31.16
C TYR A 22 -27.99 -16.79 -31.79
N ASN A 23 -27.14 -16.45 -32.75
CA ASN A 23 -26.17 -17.39 -33.31
C ASN A 23 -25.22 -17.82 -32.19
N ILE A 24 -25.03 -19.13 -32.03
CA ILE A 24 -24.20 -19.69 -30.96
C ILE A 24 -22.75 -19.27 -31.16
N ASP A 25 -22.24 -19.34 -32.39
CA ASP A 25 -20.84 -19.03 -32.69
C ASP A 25 -20.52 -17.56 -32.39
N GLU A 26 -21.42 -16.63 -32.73
CA GLU A 26 -21.27 -15.20 -32.42
C GLU A 26 -21.33 -14.93 -30.91
N VAL A 27 -22.16 -15.68 -30.18
CA VAL A 27 -22.24 -15.55 -28.72
C VAL A 27 -20.97 -16.08 -28.09
N ASP A 28 -20.46 -17.23 -28.52
CA ASP A 28 -19.25 -17.84 -27.99
C ASP A 28 -18.02 -16.95 -28.25
N GLU A 29 -17.85 -16.43 -29.48
CA GLU A 29 -16.80 -15.46 -29.80
C GLU A 29 -16.88 -14.20 -28.93
N PHE A 30 -18.09 -13.72 -28.64
CA PHE A 30 -18.27 -12.57 -27.76
C PHE A 30 -17.96 -12.89 -26.29
N LEU A 31 -18.31 -14.09 -25.82
CA LEU A 31 -18.01 -14.55 -24.46
C LEU A 31 -16.51 -14.76 -24.25
N ASP A 32 -15.76 -15.17 -25.28
CA ASP A 32 -14.30 -15.26 -25.23
C ASP A 32 -13.66 -13.88 -24.98
N ILE A 33 -14.15 -12.83 -25.64
CA ILE A 33 -13.69 -11.44 -25.41
C ILE A 33 -14.00 -11.01 -23.98
N ILE A 34 -15.22 -11.27 -23.50
CA ILE A 34 -15.61 -10.93 -22.12
C ILE A 34 -14.71 -11.68 -21.12
N MET A 35 -14.40 -12.95 -21.39
CA MET A 35 -13.53 -13.76 -20.54
C MET A 35 -12.12 -13.15 -20.45
N GLU A 36 -11.55 -12.74 -21.59
CA GLU A 36 -10.26 -12.05 -21.64
C GLU A 36 -10.28 -10.75 -20.83
N ASP A 37 -11.33 -9.94 -20.98
CA ASP A 37 -11.49 -8.69 -20.23
C ASP A 37 -11.57 -8.94 -18.71
N TYR A 38 -12.29 -9.97 -18.28
CA TYR A 38 -12.35 -10.34 -16.86
C TYR A 38 -10.98 -10.73 -16.29
N ASP A 39 -10.18 -11.47 -17.05
CA ASP A 39 -8.82 -11.82 -16.65
C ASP A 39 -7.92 -10.56 -16.59
N ASN A 40 -8.04 -9.68 -17.57
CA ASN A 40 -7.32 -8.40 -17.60
C ASN A 40 -7.70 -7.50 -16.43
N PHE A 41 -8.99 -7.37 -16.10
CA PHE A 41 -9.43 -6.62 -14.93
C PHE A 41 -8.90 -7.19 -13.63
N ASN A 42 -8.92 -8.52 -13.47
CA ASN A 42 -8.36 -9.18 -12.28
C ASN A 42 -6.85 -8.90 -12.15
N LYS A 43 -6.11 -8.95 -13.26
CA LYS A 43 -4.68 -8.62 -13.29
C LYS A 43 -4.42 -7.17 -12.86
N ILE A 44 -5.13 -6.21 -13.45
CA ILE A 44 -5.00 -4.78 -13.13
C ILE A 44 -5.35 -4.52 -11.67
N ILE A 45 -6.44 -5.10 -11.16
CA ILE A 45 -6.86 -4.96 -9.76
C ILE A 45 -5.76 -5.48 -8.84
N LYS A 46 -5.19 -6.66 -9.15
CA LYS A 46 -4.10 -7.24 -8.36
C LYS A 46 -2.87 -6.34 -8.34
N GLU A 47 -2.43 -5.84 -9.50
CA GLU A 47 -1.29 -4.92 -9.62
C GLU A 47 -1.53 -3.64 -8.80
N LEU A 48 -2.72 -3.03 -8.91
CA LEU A 48 -3.09 -1.85 -8.13
C LEU A 48 -3.16 -2.12 -6.62
N GLN A 49 -3.62 -3.30 -6.21
CA GLN A 49 -3.65 -3.70 -4.79
C GLN A 49 -2.23 -3.89 -4.23
N GLU A 50 -1.34 -4.53 -4.99
CA GLU A 50 0.06 -4.71 -4.62
C GLU A 50 0.79 -3.36 -4.53
N GLU A 51 0.59 -2.47 -5.50
CA GLU A 51 1.16 -1.12 -5.46
C GLU A 51 0.63 -0.30 -4.29
N ASN A 52 -0.68 -0.32 -4.03
CA ASN A 52 -1.26 0.34 -2.86
C ASN A 52 -0.70 -0.21 -1.55
N ALA A 53 -0.48 -1.52 -1.45
CA ALA A 53 0.12 -2.14 -0.28
C ALA A 53 1.58 -1.68 -0.09
N ARG A 54 2.36 -1.61 -1.17
CA ARG A 54 3.74 -1.10 -1.16
C ARG A 54 3.78 0.37 -0.70
N LEU A 55 2.99 1.23 -1.32
CA LEU A 55 2.97 2.67 -1.00
C LEU A 55 2.52 2.93 0.43
N LYS A 56 1.52 2.19 0.94
CA LYS A 56 1.11 2.28 2.35
C LYS A 56 2.25 1.89 3.29
N LYS A 57 3.02 0.85 2.96
CA LYS A 57 4.17 0.42 3.78
C LYS A 57 5.29 1.47 3.80
N GLU A 58 5.59 2.07 2.65
CA GLU A 58 6.57 3.16 2.54
C GLU A 58 6.14 4.39 3.35
N LEU A 59 4.86 4.76 3.27
CA LEU A 59 4.30 5.90 4.00
C LEU A 59 4.36 5.68 5.52
N GLU A 60 4.08 4.46 6.00
CA GLU A 60 4.22 4.13 7.43
C GLU A 60 5.69 4.10 7.88
N ALA A 61 6.63 3.68 7.02
CA ALA A 61 8.05 3.77 7.32
C ALA A 61 8.54 5.22 7.42
N ALA A 62 8.11 6.08 6.50
CA ALA A 62 8.42 7.51 6.51
C ALA A 62 7.86 8.23 7.76
N LYS A 63 6.63 7.90 8.18
CA LYS A 63 6.04 8.42 9.43
C LYS A 63 6.84 8.01 10.67
N LYS A 64 7.34 6.78 10.72
CA LYS A 64 8.18 6.31 11.84
C LYS A 64 9.54 7.00 11.90
N GLN A 65 10.06 7.48 10.77
CA GLN A 65 11.28 8.29 10.74
C GLN A 65 11.04 9.76 11.13
N GLN A 66 9.79 10.22 11.10
CA GLN A 66 9.41 11.58 11.49
C GLN A 66 8.97 11.73 12.95
N SER A 67 9.04 10.68 13.78
CA SER A 67 8.95 10.89 15.22
C SER A 67 10.18 11.70 15.66
N PRO A 68 10.00 12.86 16.33
CA PRO A 68 11.12 13.72 16.71
C PRO A 68 11.87 13.11 17.90
N GLN A 69 12.62 12.02 17.67
CA GLN A 69 13.52 11.45 18.66
C GLN A 69 14.81 12.28 18.84
N PHE A 70 14.99 13.33 18.05
CA PHE A 70 16.23 14.12 18.06
C PHE A 70 16.23 15.33 19.00
N ALA A 71 15.17 15.58 19.76
CA ALA A 71 15.15 16.68 20.73
C ALA A 71 15.47 16.24 22.18
N GLY A 72 15.18 14.99 22.57
CA GLY A 72 15.38 14.54 23.96
C GLY A 72 16.85 14.25 24.32
N ASN A 73 17.54 13.49 23.47
CA ASN A 73 18.92 13.06 23.74
C ASN A 73 19.94 14.19 23.52
N THR A 74 19.73 15.03 22.50
CA THR A 74 20.57 16.20 22.24
C THR A 74 20.43 17.24 23.35
N ASN A 75 19.22 17.50 23.85
CA ASN A 75 19.04 18.44 24.96
C ASN A 75 19.75 17.95 26.23
N PHE A 76 19.70 16.65 26.55
CA PHE A 76 20.45 16.09 27.68
C PHE A 76 21.96 16.21 27.49
N ASP A 77 22.48 15.88 26.30
CA ASP A 77 23.91 15.99 26.00
C ASP A 77 24.41 17.44 25.95
N ILE A 78 23.58 18.36 25.46
CA ILE A 78 23.84 19.80 25.48
C ILE A 78 23.90 20.31 26.93
N LEU A 79 22.92 19.93 27.78
CA LEU A 79 22.90 20.30 29.19
C LEU A 79 24.11 19.72 29.96
N LYS A 80 24.50 18.47 29.67
CA LYS A 80 25.68 17.84 30.28
C LYS A 80 26.99 18.53 29.85
N ARG A 81 27.10 18.92 28.57
CA ARG A 81 28.25 19.69 28.07
C ARG A 81 28.29 21.09 28.67
N LEU A 82 27.16 21.79 28.75
CA LEU A 82 27.04 23.09 29.41
C LEU A 82 27.46 23.00 30.88
N SER A 83 26.93 22.02 31.63
CA SER A 83 27.30 21.80 33.05
C SER A 83 28.81 21.54 33.23
N ASN A 84 29.42 20.76 32.33
CA ASN A 84 30.87 20.53 32.36
C ASN A 84 31.68 21.80 32.04
N LEU A 85 31.21 22.61 31.08
CA LEU A 85 31.81 23.90 30.75
C LEU A 85 31.68 24.90 31.91
N GLU A 86 30.51 24.99 32.53
CA GLU A 86 30.30 25.83 33.71
C GLU A 86 31.18 25.40 34.87
N LYS A 87 31.28 24.09 35.15
CA LYS A 87 32.20 23.59 36.17
C LYS A 87 33.67 23.92 35.85
N HIS A 88 34.06 23.89 34.58
CA HIS A 88 35.43 24.22 34.20
C HIS A 88 35.73 25.73 34.26
N VAL A 89 34.78 26.57 33.84
CA VAL A 89 34.93 28.03 33.78
C VAL A 89 34.70 28.69 35.15
N PHE A 90 33.78 28.14 35.96
CA PHE A 90 33.38 28.69 37.26
C PHE A 90 33.80 27.83 38.46
N GLY A 91 34.37 26.64 38.24
CA GLY A 91 34.82 25.76 39.34
C GLY A 91 35.88 26.38 40.25
N ASN A 92 36.62 27.38 39.74
CA ASN A 92 37.60 28.15 40.51
C ASN A 92 37.04 29.47 41.09
N LYS A 93 35.74 29.74 40.98
CA LYS A 93 35.08 30.95 41.53
C LYS A 93 34.05 30.68 42.63
N LEU A 94 33.82 29.41 42.96
CA LEU A 94 32.89 28.98 44.03
C LEU A 94 33.60 28.55 45.32
N TYR A 95 34.93 28.66 45.36
CA TYR A 95 35.77 28.28 46.51
C TYR A 95 36.71 29.38 47.01
N ASP A 96 36.47 30.65 46.62
CA ASP A 96 37.00 31.83 47.30
C ASP A 96 35.85 32.58 48.01
#